data_AF-A0A529Q9T5-F1
#
_entry.id   AF-A0A529Q9T5-F1
#
_cell.length_a   1.000
_cell.length_b   1.000
_cell.length_c   1.000
_cell.angle_alpha   90.00
_cell.angle_beta   90.00
_cell.angle_gamma   90.00
#
_symmetry.space_group_name_H-M   'P 1'
#
loop_
_entity.id
_entity.type
_entity.pdbx_description
1 polymer ?
#
loop_
_entity_poly.entity_id
_entity_poly.type
_entity_poly.pdbx_seq_one_letter_code
_entity_poly.pdbx_strand_id
1 'polypeptide(L)' 'MAIELPRPLTIYFAAKNRHDIDGMLLPFSTDATVRDEGEVHRGPAAIRTWMERTTRKYR' A
#
# COMPACT_ATOMS: atom_id res chain seq x y z
N MET A 1 17.61 -12.24 12.98
CA MET A 1 17.54 -12.76 11.59
C MET A 1 16.94 -11.67 10.72
N ALA A 2 17.62 -11.27 9.64
CA ALA A 2 17.02 -10.44 8.60
C ALA A 2 16.23 -11.38 7.67
N ILE A 3 14.97 -11.05 7.41
CA ILE A 3 14.16 -11.75 6.42
C ILE A 3 14.36 -11.01 5.11
N GLU A 4 14.85 -11.70 4.09
CA GLU A 4 14.88 -11.14 2.74
C GLU A 4 13.46 -11.11 2.18
N LEU A 5 12.93 -9.91 2.02
CA LEU A 5 11.60 -9.72 1.47
C LEU A 5 11.66 -9.77 -0.07
N PRO A 6 10.69 -10.43 -0.72
CA PRO A 6 10.46 -10.26 -2.15
C PRO A 6 10.42 -8.79 -2.55
N ARG A 7 10.90 -8.49 -3.77
CA ARG A 7 11.01 -7.12 -4.29
C ARG A 7 9.73 -6.27 -4.11
N PRO A 8 8.50 -6.77 -4.40
CA PRO A 8 7.29 -5.96 -4.22
C PRO A 8 7.05 -5.53 -2.77
N LEU A 9 7.34 -6.40 -1.80
CA LEU A 9 7.21 -6.08 -0.38
C LEU A 9 8.29 -5.09 0.07
N THR A 10 9.52 -5.27 -0.40
CA THR A 10 10.61 -4.33 -0.11
C THR A 10 10.26 -2.92 -0.60
N ILE A 11 9.75 -2.78 -1.83
CA ILE A 11 9.30 -1.50 -2.39
C ILE A 11 8.17 -0.91 -1.55
N TYR A 12 7.14 -1.71 -1.26
CA TYR A 12 5.98 -1.28 -0.49
C TYR A 12 6.37 -0.73 0.89
N PHE A 13 7.15 -1.47 1.68
CA PHE A 13 7.53 -1.04 3.02
C PHE A 13 8.48 0.16 3.00
N ALA A 14 9.41 0.23 2.05
CA ALA A 14 10.27 1.40 1.89
C ALA A 14 9.46 2.66 1.58
N ALA A 15 8.45 2.57 0.70
CA ALA A 15 7.56 3.68 0.39
C ALA A 15 6.64 4.04 1.57
N LYS A 16 6.08 3.03 2.25
CA LYS A 16 5.24 3.23 3.45
C LYS A 16 5.97 3.99 4.55
N ASN A 17 7.23 3.64 4.82
CA ASN A 17 8.05 4.33 5.82
C ASN A 17 8.35 5.80 5.47
N ARG A 18 8.29 6.16 4.18
CA ARG A 18 8.42 7.54 3.70
C ARG A 18 7.08 8.26 3.54
N HIS A 19 5.96 7.59 3.80
CA HIS A 19 4.61 8.08 3.49
C HIS A 19 4.43 8.44 2.01
N ASP A 20 5.09 7.68 1.13
CA ASP A 20 5.09 7.85 -0.32
C ASP A 20 3.97 7.01 -0.97
N ILE A 21 2.81 7.63 -1.18
CA ILE A 21 1.61 6.95 -1.69
C ILE A 21 1.83 6.32 -3.07
N ASP A 22 2.49 7.04 -3.97
CA ASP A 22 2.71 6.54 -5.33
C ASP A 22 3.69 5.36 -5.32
N GLY A 23 4.72 5.40 -4.47
CA GLY A 23 5.63 4.27 -4.23
C GLY A 23 4.95 3.08 -3.55
N MET A 24 3.99 3.32 -2.64
CA MET A 24 3.19 2.28 -2.01
C MET A 24 2.25 1.60 -3.01
N LEU A 25 1.71 2.33 -3.97
CA LEU A 25 0.78 1.82 -4.98
C LEU A 25 1.48 1.05 -6.11
N LEU A 26 2.71 1.42 -6.45
CA LEU A 26 3.49 0.83 -7.53
C LEU A 26 3.51 -0.72 -7.60
N PRO A 27 3.68 -1.48 -6.50
CA PRO A 27 3.72 -2.93 -6.55
C PRO A 27 2.35 -3.62 -6.73
N PHE A 28 1.24 -2.87 -6.73
CA PHE A 28 -0.10 -3.44 -6.88
C PHE A 28 -0.48 -3.66 -8.35
N SER A 29 -1.17 -4.76 -8.62
CA SER A 29 -1.77 -5.05 -9.93
C SER A 29 -2.98 -4.13 -10.21
N THR A 30 -3.37 -4.02 -11.48
CA THR A 30 -4.55 -3.25 -11.92
C THR A 30 -5.88 -3.78 -11.39
N ASP A 31 -5.92 -5.06 -11.00
CA ASP A 31 -7.07 -5.76 -10.43
C ASP A 31 -6.91 -6.03 -8.92
N ALA A 32 -5.92 -5.40 -8.27
CA ALA A 32 -5.63 -5.67 -6.88
C ALA A 32 -6.81 -5.31 -5.95
N THR A 33 -6.91 -6.06 -4.85
CA THR A 33 -7.93 -5.85 -3.81
C THR A 33 -7.26 -5.73 -2.46
N VAL A 34 -7.59 -4.69 -1.71
CA VAL A 34 -7.21 -4.50 -0.30
C VAL A 34 -8.47 -4.62 0.55
N ARG A 35 -8.39 -5.37 1.66
CA ARG A 35 -9.45 -5.44 2.66
C ARG A 35 -8.90 -4.93 3.98
N ASP A 36 -9.48 -3.85 4.49
CA ASP A 36 -9.02 -3.16 5.68
C ASP A 36 -10.22 -2.52 6.40
N GLU A 37 -10.20 -2.50 7.74
CA GLU A 37 -11.27 -1.94 8.60
C GLU A 37 -12.72 -2.37 8.23
N GLY A 38 -12.91 -3.53 7.60
CA GLY A 38 -14.23 -3.99 7.13
C GLY A 38 -14.66 -3.47 5.76
N GLU A 39 -13.85 -2.61 5.13
CA GLU A 39 -14.01 -2.14 3.76
C GLU A 39 -13.17 -2.96 2.78
N VAL A 40 -13.60 -2.97 1.51
CA VAL A 40 -12.88 -3.61 0.40
C VAL A 40 -12.61 -2.57 -0.68
N HIS A 41 -11.32 -2.32 -0.96
CA HIS A 41 -10.84 -1.38 -1.96
C HIS A 41 -10.33 -2.15 -3.17
N ARG A 42 -10.99 -1.97 -4.32
CA ARG A 42 -10.67 -2.69 -5.57
C ARG A 42 -10.10 -1.75 -6.60
N GLY A 43 -8.97 -2.14 -7.17
CA GLY A 43 -8.26 -1.41 -8.21
C GLY A 43 -7.41 -0.24 -7.67
N PRO A 44 -6.45 0.24 -8.48
CA PRO A 44 -5.46 1.23 -8.05
C PRO A 44 -6.07 2.52 -7.51
N ALA A 45 -7.16 3.01 -8.10
CA ALA A 45 -7.80 4.25 -7.67
C ALA A 45 -8.40 4.14 -6.25
N ALA A 46 -9.11 3.05 -5.94
CA ALA A 46 -9.68 2.84 -4.61
C ALA A 46 -8.59 2.61 -3.56
N ILE A 47 -7.56 1.84 -3.93
CA ILE A 47 -6.41 1.56 -3.07
C ILE A 47 -5.64 2.86 -2.76
N ARG A 48 -5.44 3.75 -3.75
CA ARG A 48 -4.80 5.06 -3.53
C ARG A 48 -5.56 5.90 -2.50
N THR A 49 -6.88 6.04 -2.67
CA THR A 49 -7.73 6.77 -1.73
C THR A 49 -7.65 6.17 -0.32
N TRP A 50 -7.60 4.84 -0.20
CA TRP A 50 -7.39 4.15 1.07
C TRP A 50 -6.01 4.47 1.69
N MET A 51 -4.94 4.42 0.92
CA MET A 51 -3.58 4.74 1.38
C MET A 51 -3.48 6.18 1.87
N GLU A 52 -4.06 7.14 1.14
CA GLU A 52 -4.10 8.55 1.54
C GLU A 52 -4.85 8.74 2.87
N ARG A 53 -6.03 8.11 3.00
CA ARG A 53 -6.84 8.18 4.22
C ARG A 53 -6.14 7.58 5.43
N THR A 54 -5.58 6.39 5.29
CA THR A 54 -4.90 5.68 6.38
C THR A 54 -3.59 6.34 6.76
N THR A 55 -2.80 6.79 5.79
CA THR A 55 -1.57 7.54 6.05
C THR A 55 -1.86 8.84 6.80
N ARG A 56 -2.95 9.55 6.49
CA ARG A 56 -3.37 10.74 7.24
C ARG A 56 -3.90 10.41 8.65
N LYS A 57 -4.57 9.26 8.82
CA LYS A 57 -5.16 8.82 10.11
C LYS A 57 -4.12 8.34 11.11
N TYR A 58 -3.04 7.71 10.64
CA TYR A 58 -2.03 7.04 11.47
C TYR A 58 -0.62 7.62 11.36
N ARG A 59 -0.49 8.83 10.81
CA ARG A 59 0.75 9.60 10.93
C ARG A 59 0.96 10.05 12.37
#